data_AF-A0A7S1REP9-F1
#
_entry.id   AF-A0A7S1REP9-F1
#
_cell.length_a   1.000
_cell.length_b   1.000
_cell.length_c   1.000
_cell.angle_alpha   90.00
_cell.angle_beta   90.00
_cell.angle_gamma   90.00
#
_symmetry.space_group_name_H-M   'P 1'
#
loop_
_entity.id
_entity.type
_entity.pdbx_description
1 polymer ?
#
loop_
_entity_poly.entity_id
_entity_poly.type
_entity_poly.pdbx_seq_one_letter_code
_entity_poly.pdbx_strand_id
1 'polypeptide(L)'
;CGTLSCKSPFVMPFGKEKEADYAKKVLGEGLQGDHLLYAKVLAMWHRKRFGERNNFCFNNFLSDRTLQQVEKTRQDLHQYVVDLKLRPKGEKLPPGDDRLGEARSSEILCVLASSLPLATRPPSQRKFKCLEVSHAACAVHPSSLMEQLSSPKRKTRDATESYGVLCWFSRLKTAELYLHDVSVLADTLPLLLLAPHVNRREEDPAVFEVAAPLQEDDDAREVTTVGSSMSLETKDSMDDEDV
;
A
#
# COMPACT_ATOMS: atom_id res chain seq x y z
N CYS A 1 6.52 3.58 2.18
CA CYS A 1 5.88 4.85 2.58
C CYS A 1 5.83 5.87 1.44
N GLY A 2 6.96 6.37 0.91
CA GLY A 2 6.92 7.44 -0.12
C GLY A 2 6.13 7.13 -1.39
N THR A 3 6.11 5.85 -1.81
CA THR A 3 5.34 5.37 -2.97
C THR A 3 3.86 5.14 -2.68
N LEU A 4 3.47 5.07 -1.40
CA LEU A 4 2.07 4.91 -0.98
C LEU A 4 1.34 6.25 -1.03
N SER A 5 2.05 7.35 -0.73
CA SER A 5 1.49 8.71 -0.76
C SER A 5 1.41 9.29 -2.18
N CYS A 6 1.85 8.57 -3.20
CA CYS A 6 1.92 9.00 -4.59
C CYS A 6 1.33 7.93 -5.50
N LYS A 7 0.94 8.30 -6.73
CA LYS A 7 0.51 7.32 -7.73
C LYS A 7 1.69 6.40 -8.09
N SER A 8 1.40 5.21 -8.61
CA SER A 8 2.42 4.30 -9.15
C SER A 8 3.36 5.05 -10.12
N PRO A 9 4.69 4.85 -10.03
CA PRO A 9 5.65 5.49 -10.93
C PRO A 9 5.62 4.90 -12.34
N PHE A 10 5.02 3.72 -12.53
CA PHE A 10 4.85 3.10 -13.83
C PHE A 10 3.73 3.77 -14.63
N VAL A 11 4.02 4.08 -15.90
CA VAL A 11 3.07 4.64 -16.85
C VAL A 11 2.75 3.61 -17.93
N MET A 12 1.53 3.65 -18.46
CA MET A 12 1.12 2.82 -19.60
C MET A 12 0.70 3.73 -20.76
N PRO A 13 1.61 4.02 -21.71
CA PRO A 13 1.27 4.74 -22.93
C PRO A 13 0.36 3.91 -23.81
N PHE A 14 -0.58 4.58 -24.48
CA PHE A 14 -1.49 3.94 -25.42
C PHE A 14 -0.74 3.21 -26.53
N GLY A 15 -1.09 1.94 -26.77
CA GLY A 15 -0.48 1.08 -27.79
C GLY A 15 0.85 0.45 -27.39
N LYS A 16 1.35 0.69 -26.17
CA LYS A 16 2.58 0.09 -25.62
C LYS A 16 2.35 -0.67 -24.32
N GLU A 17 1.12 -1.06 -24.04
CA GLU A 17 0.73 -1.71 -22.78
C GLU A 17 1.52 -3.00 -22.56
N LYS A 18 1.64 -3.83 -23.60
CA LYS A 18 2.43 -5.09 -23.53
C LYS A 18 3.91 -4.86 -23.27
N GLU A 19 4.50 -3.81 -23.86
CA GLU A 19 5.90 -3.45 -23.65
C GLU A 19 6.12 -2.94 -22.23
N ALA A 20 5.19 -2.11 -21.72
CA ALA A 20 5.23 -1.58 -20.37
C ALA A 20 5.09 -2.69 -19.32
N ASP A 21 4.16 -3.62 -19.52
CA ASP A 21 3.99 -4.79 -18.65
C ASP A 21 5.22 -5.69 -18.65
N TYR A 22 5.83 -5.89 -19.82
CA TYR A 22 7.06 -6.66 -19.93
C TYR A 22 8.22 -5.98 -19.19
N ALA A 23 8.43 -4.68 -19.41
CA ALA A 23 9.46 -3.92 -18.70
C ALA A 23 9.27 -3.94 -17.18
N LYS A 24 8.02 -3.80 -16.71
CA LYS A 24 7.67 -3.92 -15.28
C LYS A 24 8.02 -5.31 -14.74
N LYS A 25 7.69 -6.38 -15.47
CA LYS A 25 8.01 -7.77 -15.08
C LYS A 25 9.51 -8.04 -15.02
N VAL A 26 10.28 -7.52 -15.98
CA VAL A 26 11.75 -7.61 -15.98
C VAL A 26 12.35 -6.91 -14.76
N LEU A 27 11.88 -5.71 -14.43
CA LEU A 27 12.33 -5.00 -13.22
C LEU A 27 11.93 -5.74 -11.92
N GLY A 28 10.76 -6.37 -11.93
CA GLY A 28 10.19 -7.12 -10.81
C GLY A 28 10.67 -8.56 -10.66
N GLU A 29 11.55 -9.04 -11.54
CA GLU A 29 12.01 -10.42 -11.50
C GLU A 29 12.64 -10.77 -10.14
N GLY A 30 12.20 -11.90 -9.57
CA GLY A 30 12.61 -12.37 -8.25
C GLY A 30 11.98 -11.64 -7.06
N LEU A 31 11.19 -10.59 -7.29
CA LEU A 31 10.51 -9.87 -6.20
C LEU A 31 9.13 -10.45 -5.92
N GLN A 32 8.73 -10.35 -4.66
CA GLN A 32 7.45 -10.85 -4.15
C GLN A 32 6.37 -9.78 -4.03
N GLY A 33 6.51 -8.63 -4.71
CA GLY A 33 5.46 -7.61 -4.68
C GLY A 33 5.80 -6.27 -5.32
N ASP A 34 4.74 -5.46 -5.55
CA ASP A 34 4.84 -4.10 -6.09
C ASP A 34 5.62 -3.17 -5.16
N HIS A 35 5.46 -3.31 -3.83
CA HIS A 35 6.14 -2.44 -2.88
C HIS A 35 7.67 -2.58 -2.94
N LEU A 36 8.16 -3.82 -3.07
CA LEU A 36 9.59 -4.11 -3.24
C LEU A 36 10.08 -3.60 -4.59
N LEU A 37 9.27 -3.78 -5.65
CA LEU A 37 9.58 -3.27 -6.97
C LEU A 37 9.74 -1.74 -6.95
N TYR A 38 8.86 -1.02 -6.28
CA TYR A 38 8.96 0.44 -6.18
C TYR A 38 10.22 0.89 -5.42
N ALA A 39 10.58 0.19 -4.33
CA ALA A 39 11.83 0.46 -3.61
C ALA A 39 13.06 0.22 -4.51
N LYS A 40 13.09 -0.91 -5.24
CA LYS A 40 14.16 -1.24 -6.20
C LYS A 40 14.28 -0.18 -7.30
N VAL A 41 13.16 0.19 -7.92
CA VAL A 41 13.15 1.18 -9.01
C VAL A 41 13.66 2.54 -8.53
N LEU A 42 13.24 2.99 -7.35
CA LEU A 42 13.72 4.25 -6.79
C LEU A 42 15.24 4.21 -6.55
N ALA A 43 15.77 3.12 -6.00
CA ALA A 43 17.20 2.94 -5.79
C ALA A 43 17.98 2.89 -7.11
N MET A 44 17.46 2.21 -8.14
CA MET A 44 18.04 2.20 -9.48
C MET A 44 18.06 3.60 -10.10
N TRP A 45 16.98 4.36 -9.97
CA TRP A 45 16.87 5.73 -10.46
C TRP A 45 17.87 6.67 -9.78
N HIS A 46 18.08 6.52 -8.46
CA HIS A 46 19.08 7.29 -7.73
C HIS A 46 20.51 7.07 -8.21
N ARG A 47 20.83 5.84 -8.65
CA ARG A 47 22.14 5.51 -9.21
C ARG A 47 22.39 6.11 -10.59
N LYS A 48 21.35 6.54 -11.29
CA LYS A 48 21.48 7.22 -12.59
C LYS A 48 21.91 8.66 -12.40
N ARG A 49 22.84 9.08 -13.26
CA ARG A 49 23.20 10.50 -13.39
C ARG A 49 21.98 11.29 -13.89
N PHE A 50 21.93 12.59 -13.59
CA PHE A 50 20.79 13.44 -13.95
C PHE A 50 20.41 13.34 -15.44
N GLY A 51 21.38 13.33 -16.35
CA GLY A 51 21.14 13.17 -17.79
C GLY A 51 20.70 11.77 -18.24
N GLU A 52 20.93 10.73 -17.42
CA GLU A 52 20.58 9.34 -17.74
C GLU A 52 19.21 8.94 -17.18
N ARG A 53 18.67 9.69 -16.21
CA ARG A 53 17.39 9.41 -15.56
C ARG A 53 16.23 9.41 -16.54
N ASN A 54 16.20 10.36 -17.46
CA ASN A 54 15.16 10.42 -18.50
C ASN A 54 15.18 9.20 -19.40
N ASN A 55 16.37 8.76 -19.85
CA ASN A 55 16.51 7.57 -20.67
C ASN A 55 16.14 6.29 -19.90
N PHE A 56 16.55 6.19 -18.63
CA PHE A 56 16.14 5.10 -17.75
C PHE A 56 14.61 5.05 -17.59
N CYS A 57 13.98 6.20 -17.33
CA CYS A 57 12.53 6.28 -17.17
C CYS A 57 11.80 5.92 -18.47
N PHE A 58 12.28 6.43 -19.61
CA PHE A 58 11.70 6.14 -20.92
C PHE A 58 11.74 4.64 -21.25
N ASN A 59 12.90 4.00 -21.08
CA ASN A 59 13.10 2.58 -21.41
C ASN A 59 12.32 1.63 -20.49
N ASN A 60 11.94 2.07 -19.29
CA ASN A 60 11.26 1.26 -18.28
C ASN A 60 9.82 1.70 -18.03
N PHE A 61 9.28 2.60 -18.85
CA PHE A 61 7.91 3.11 -18.71
C PHE A 61 7.65 3.71 -17.32
N LEU A 62 8.57 4.56 -16.85
CA LEU A 62 8.49 5.25 -15.57
C LEU A 62 8.26 6.75 -15.75
N SER A 63 7.62 7.37 -14.76
CA SER A 63 7.48 8.82 -14.66
C SER A 63 8.59 9.40 -13.78
N ASP A 64 9.53 10.11 -14.39
CA ASP A 64 10.61 10.82 -13.66
C ASP A 64 10.04 11.81 -12.63
N ARG A 65 8.99 12.55 -13.01
CA ARG A 65 8.26 13.45 -12.11
C ARG A 65 7.70 12.74 -10.88
N THR A 66 7.14 11.55 -11.06
CA THR A 66 6.58 10.77 -9.95
C THR A 66 7.69 10.26 -9.03
N LEU A 67 8.83 9.81 -9.60
CA LEU A 67 9.99 9.40 -8.81
C LEU A 67 10.61 10.56 -8.02
N GLN A 68 10.67 11.76 -8.60
CA GLN A 68 11.07 12.98 -7.88
C GLN A 68 10.13 13.29 -6.72
N GLN A 69 8.81 13.15 -6.92
CA GLN A 69 7.83 13.38 -5.86
C GLN A 69 7.96 12.35 -4.73
N VAL A 70 8.14 11.07 -5.08
CA VAL A 70 8.41 10.00 -4.10
C VAL A 70 9.68 10.31 -3.30
N GLU A 71 10.74 10.78 -3.97
CA GLU A 71 11.99 11.14 -3.29
C GLU A 71 11.80 12.31 -2.32
N LYS A 72 11.04 13.34 -2.71
CA LYS A 72 10.71 14.46 -1.83
C LYS A 72 9.99 13.97 -0.58
N THR A 73 8.93 13.16 -0.73
CA THR A 73 8.22 12.57 0.41
C THR A 73 9.14 11.74 1.29
N ARG A 74 10.10 11.02 0.71
CA ARG A 74 11.08 10.23 1.44
C ARG A 74 12.01 11.09 2.29
N GLN A 75 12.42 12.26 1.78
CA GLN A 75 13.22 13.25 2.50
C GLN A 75 12.42 13.88 3.64
N ASP A 76 11.15 14.24 3.39
CA ASP A 76 10.26 14.79 4.42
C ASP A 76 10.05 13.78 5.57
N LEU A 77 9.77 12.51 5.24
CA LEU A 77 9.66 11.43 6.25
C LEU A 77 10.96 11.21 7.02
N HIS A 78 12.10 11.29 6.36
CA HIS A 78 13.39 11.19 7.03
C HIS A 78 13.60 12.34 8.02
N GLN A 79 13.22 13.56 7.65
CA GLN A 79 13.31 14.72 8.54
C GLN A 79 12.43 14.53 9.78
N TYR A 80 11.20 14.02 9.64
CA TYR A 80 10.35 13.70 10.78
C TYR A 80 10.99 12.66 11.71
N VAL A 81 11.62 11.61 11.19
CA VAL A 81 12.31 10.59 12.00
C VAL A 81 13.50 11.20 12.78
N VAL A 82 14.24 12.13 12.16
CA VAL A 82 15.33 12.87 12.82
C VAL A 82 14.78 13.81 13.92
N ASP A 83 13.68 14.51 13.65
CA ASP A 83 13.05 15.43 14.61
C ASP A 83 12.48 14.68 15.82
N LEU A 84 11.94 13.48 15.60
CA LEU A 84 11.51 12.55 16.64
C LEU A 84 12.68 11.91 17.43
N LYS A 85 13.94 12.24 17.09
CA LYS A 85 15.16 11.70 17.70
C LYS A 85 15.31 10.19 17.58
N LEU A 86 14.62 9.57 16.62
CA LEU A 86 14.77 8.15 16.28
C LEU A 86 16.01 7.89 15.40
N ARG A 87 16.59 8.96 14.84
CA ARG A 87 17.88 8.95 14.16
C ARG A 87 18.75 10.14 14.56
N PRO A 88 20.10 10.00 14.53
CA PRO A 88 21.01 11.11 14.77
C PRO A 88 20.80 12.27 13.78
N LYS A 89 20.94 13.50 14.27
CA LYS A 89 20.97 14.69 13.41
C LYS A 89 22.19 14.65 12.48
N GLY A 90 21.99 15.04 11.23
CA GLY A 90 23.05 15.09 10.21
C GLY A 90 23.32 13.76 9.51
N GLU A 91 22.64 12.67 9.88
CA GLU A 91 22.68 11.44 9.09
C GLU A 91 22.07 11.68 7.71
N LYS A 92 22.80 11.31 6.66
CA LYS A 92 22.28 11.41 5.30
C LYS A 92 21.34 10.24 5.02
N LEU A 93 20.18 10.55 4.45
CA LEU A 93 19.26 9.53 3.96
C LEU A 93 19.93 8.71 2.84
N PRO A 94 20.16 7.39 3.02
CA PRO A 94 20.79 6.57 1.99
C PRO A 94 19.90 6.50 0.74
N PRO A 95 20.44 6.33 -0.48
CA PRO A 95 19.66 6.31 -1.73
C PRO A 95 18.75 5.07 -1.89
N GLY A 96 18.78 4.12 -0.96
CA GLY A 96 18.11 2.84 -1.05
C GLY A 96 18.99 1.74 -1.66
N ASP A 97 18.48 0.52 -1.64
CA ASP A 97 19.15 -0.66 -2.17
C ASP A 97 18.32 -1.26 -3.32
N ASP A 98 18.94 -1.44 -4.48
CA ASP A 98 18.31 -2.08 -5.64
C ASP A 98 18.58 -3.59 -5.69
N ARG A 99 19.47 -4.11 -4.83
CA ARG A 99 19.77 -5.53 -4.66
C ARG A 99 19.07 -6.04 -3.42
N LEU A 100 17.74 -6.05 -3.48
CA LEU A 100 16.90 -6.59 -2.41
C LEU A 100 17.08 -8.12 -2.32
N GLY A 101 18.03 -8.55 -1.49
CA GLY A 101 18.18 -9.94 -1.11
C GLY A 101 16.99 -10.44 -0.27
N GLU A 102 16.95 -11.73 0.00
CA GLU A 102 15.85 -12.38 0.72
C GLU A 102 15.66 -11.80 2.14
N ALA A 103 16.74 -11.64 2.91
CA ALA A 103 16.67 -11.10 4.27
C ALA A 103 16.10 -9.67 4.30
N ARG A 104 16.60 -8.77 3.44
CA ARG A 104 16.13 -7.37 3.36
C ARG A 104 14.70 -7.28 2.85
N SER A 105 14.33 -8.14 1.89
CA SER A 105 12.95 -8.24 1.41
C SER A 105 12.02 -8.67 2.55
N SER A 106 12.43 -9.67 3.34
CA SER A 106 11.66 -10.16 4.48
C SER A 106 11.47 -9.10 5.57
N GLU A 107 12.51 -8.33 5.90
CA GLU A 107 12.42 -7.19 6.83
C GLU A 107 11.40 -6.15 6.35
N ILE A 108 11.46 -5.76 5.07
CA ILE A 108 10.53 -4.78 4.50
C ILE A 108 9.11 -5.34 4.48
N LEU A 109 8.93 -6.59 4.05
CA LEU A 109 7.64 -7.25 4.04
C LEU A 109 7.06 -7.36 5.45
N CYS A 110 7.89 -7.56 6.46
CA CYS A 110 7.47 -7.61 7.86
C CYS A 110 6.88 -6.26 8.31
N VAL A 111 7.56 -5.16 8.00
CA VAL A 111 7.04 -3.82 8.27
C VAL A 111 5.78 -3.51 7.47
N LEU A 112 5.69 -3.96 6.22
CA LEU A 112 4.48 -3.78 5.40
C LEU A 112 3.30 -4.59 5.96
N ALA A 113 3.54 -5.83 6.39
CA ALA A 113 2.51 -6.70 6.93
C ALA A 113 1.86 -6.15 8.21
N SER A 114 2.64 -5.42 9.03
CA SER A 114 2.14 -4.80 10.25
C SER A 114 1.43 -3.47 10.03
N SER A 115 1.73 -2.79 8.92
CA SER A 115 1.25 -1.43 8.66
C SER A 115 0.16 -1.36 7.59
N LEU A 116 -0.04 -2.42 6.80
CA LEU A 116 -0.99 -2.46 5.70
C LEU A 116 -2.09 -3.50 5.92
N PRO A 117 -3.29 -3.24 5.39
CA PRO A 117 -4.35 -4.24 5.32
C PRO A 117 -3.89 -5.54 4.66
N LEU A 118 -4.43 -6.66 5.17
CA LEU A 118 -4.11 -7.99 4.68
C LEU A 118 -5.24 -8.57 3.84
N ALA A 119 -4.89 -9.51 2.97
CA ALA A 119 -5.85 -10.36 2.28
C ALA A 119 -5.35 -11.80 2.29
N THR A 120 -6.24 -12.74 2.55
CA THR A 120 -5.91 -14.15 2.75
C THR A 120 -6.64 -15.03 1.76
N ARG A 121 -6.01 -16.12 1.35
CA ARG A 121 -6.63 -17.16 0.53
C ARG A 121 -6.24 -18.53 1.07
N PRO A 122 -7.19 -19.31 1.61
CA PRO A 122 -6.92 -20.70 1.95
C PRO A 122 -6.74 -21.54 0.67
N PRO A 123 -6.05 -22.68 0.74
CA PRO A 123 -5.76 -23.50 -0.44
C PRO A 123 -6.99 -24.00 -1.21
N SER A 124 -8.12 -24.17 -0.51
CA SER A 124 -9.39 -24.59 -1.07
C SER A 124 -10.11 -23.50 -1.88
N GLN A 125 -9.72 -22.23 -1.74
CA GLN A 125 -10.41 -21.09 -2.35
C GLN A 125 -9.64 -20.51 -3.53
N ARG A 126 -10.39 -19.98 -4.50
CA ARG A 126 -9.81 -19.36 -5.70
C ARG A 126 -9.50 -17.87 -5.53
N LYS A 127 -10.33 -17.15 -4.78
CA LYS A 127 -10.21 -15.70 -4.56
C LYS A 127 -9.63 -15.40 -3.19
N PHE A 128 -8.94 -14.27 -3.10
CA PHE A 128 -8.54 -13.71 -1.80
C PHE A 128 -9.76 -13.09 -1.12
N LYS A 129 -9.69 -13.00 0.20
CA LYS A 129 -10.64 -12.25 1.02
C LYS A 129 -9.85 -11.23 1.83
N CYS A 130 -10.29 -9.97 1.82
CA CYS A 130 -9.72 -8.94 2.68
C CYS A 130 -9.91 -9.33 4.15
N LEU A 131 -8.88 -9.15 4.96
CA LEU A 131 -8.94 -9.32 6.42
C LEU A 131 -9.48 -8.03 7.04
N GLU A 132 -10.76 -7.77 6.76
CA GLU A 132 -11.55 -6.63 7.24
C GLU A 132 -12.91 -7.16 7.71
N VAL A 133 -13.68 -6.35 8.45
CA VAL A 133 -15.03 -6.69 8.92
C VAL A 133 -15.94 -7.22 7.78
N SER A 134 -15.84 -6.61 6.60
CA SER A 134 -16.65 -7.01 5.43
C SER A 134 -16.24 -8.36 4.82
N HIS A 135 -15.03 -8.85 5.11
CA HIS A 135 -14.41 -10.02 4.50
C HIS A 135 -14.59 -10.10 2.97
N ALA A 136 -14.55 -8.92 2.31
CA ALA A 136 -14.86 -8.80 0.89
C ALA A 136 -13.94 -9.67 0.03
N ALA A 137 -14.54 -10.45 -0.88
CA ALA A 137 -13.77 -11.20 -1.87
C ALA A 137 -13.11 -10.25 -2.87
N CYS A 138 -11.82 -10.47 -3.13
CA CYS A 138 -10.99 -9.61 -3.95
C CYS A 138 -10.07 -10.40 -4.89
N ALA A 139 -9.58 -9.70 -5.91
CA ALA A 139 -8.58 -10.18 -6.86
C ALA A 139 -7.43 -9.16 -6.93
N VAL A 140 -6.25 -9.60 -7.36
CA VAL A 140 -5.14 -8.69 -7.67
C VAL A 140 -5.42 -7.98 -9.00
N HIS A 141 -5.18 -6.68 -9.07
CA HIS A 141 -5.42 -5.89 -10.27
C HIS A 141 -4.43 -6.28 -11.40
N PRO A 142 -4.84 -6.26 -12.68
CA PRO A 142 -3.95 -6.59 -13.82
C PRO A 142 -2.67 -5.77 -13.89
N SER A 143 -2.69 -4.52 -13.40
CA SER A 143 -1.50 -3.66 -13.37
C SER A 143 -0.46 -4.06 -12.32
N SER A 144 -0.79 -4.94 -11.37
CA SER A 144 0.12 -5.38 -10.32
C SER A 144 1.19 -6.32 -10.89
N LEU A 145 2.39 -6.29 -10.32
CA LEU A 145 3.40 -7.33 -10.58
C LEU A 145 2.88 -8.73 -10.21
N MET A 146 1.89 -8.81 -9.32
CA MET A 146 1.31 -10.03 -8.78
C MET A 146 0.01 -10.48 -9.47
N GLU A 147 -0.30 -9.97 -10.67
CA GLU A 147 -1.51 -10.31 -11.44
C GLU A 147 -1.75 -11.83 -11.56
N GLN A 148 -0.70 -12.64 -11.67
CA GLN A 148 -0.82 -14.10 -11.78
C GLN A 148 -1.55 -14.75 -10.60
N LEU A 149 -1.63 -14.08 -9.45
CA LEU A 149 -2.32 -14.58 -8.27
C LEU A 149 -3.85 -14.48 -8.36
N SER A 150 -4.38 -13.60 -9.22
CA SER A 150 -5.82 -13.40 -9.45
C SER A 150 -6.49 -14.58 -10.14
N SER A 151 -5.75 -15.22 -11.03
CA SER A 151 -6.22 -16.34 -11.84
C SER A 151 -5.28 -17.51 -11.62
N PRO A 152 -5.53 -18.42 -10.66
CA PRO A 152 -4.70 -19.61 -10.52
C PRO A 152 -4.78 -20.39 -11.84
N LYS A 153 -3.78 -20.23 -12.70
CA LYS A 153 -3.64 -21.06 -13.89
C LYS A 153 -3.43 -22.47 -13.35
N ARG A 154 -4.36 -23.37 -13.67
CA ARG A 154 -4.22 -24.81 -13.47
C ARG A 154 -3.01 -25.29 -14.27
N LYS A 155 -1.80 -25.11 -13.75
CA LYS A 155 -0.62 -25.82 -14.27
C LYS A 155 0.11 -26.43 -13.09
N THR A 156 0.06 -27.75 -13.14
CA THR A 156 0.92 -28.70 -12.46
C THR A 156 0.84 -28.65 -10.95
N ARG A 157 0.01 -29.57 -10.49
CA ARG A 157 -0.07 -30.20 -9.18
C ARG A 157 1.35 -30.58 -8.71
N ASP A 158 2.08 -29.63 -8.14
CA ASP A 158 3.28 -29.88 -7.36
C ASP A 158 3.40 -28.84 -6.23
N ALA A 159 3.71 -29.38 -5.05
CA ALA A 159 4.17 -28.72 -3.83
C ALA A 159 3.19 -27.81 -3.06
N THR A 160 2.61 -28.39 -2.00
CA THR A 160 2.02 -27.73 -0.82
C THR A 160 0.89 -26.73 -1.09
N GLU A 161 -0.32 -27.16 -0.74
CA GLU A 161 -1.50 -26.31 -0.49
C GLU A 161 -1.17 -25.24 0.57
N SER A 162 -0.43 -24.19 0.18
CA SER A 162 0.01 -23.15 1.08
C SER A 162 -1.01 -22.03 1.17
N TYR A 163 -1.23 -21.56 2.38
CA TYR A 163 -2.08 -20.43 2.67
C TYR A 163 -1.47 -19.18 2.03
N GLY A 164 -2.23 -18.48 1.19
CA GLY A 164 -1.76 -17.26 0.55
C GLY A 164 -2.07 -16.05 1.41
N VAL A 165 -1.05 -15.26 1.78
CA VAL A 165 -1.24 -13.97 2.46
C VAL A 165 -0.63 -12.85 1.65
N LEU A 166 -1.40 -11.77 1.50
CA LEU A 166 -1.01 -10.56 0.80
C LEU A 166 -1.15 -9.37 1.74
N CYS A 167 -0.23 -8.41 1.66
CA CYS A 167 -0.46 -7.06 2.15
C CYS A 167 -0.75 -6.13 0.96
N TRP A 168 -1.67 -5.18 1.14
CA TRP A 168 -2.10 -4.28 0.08
C TRP A 168 -2.36 -2.86 0.59
N PHE A 169 -2.24 -1.87 -0.30
CA PHE A 169 -2.46 -0.47 0.07
C PHE A 169 -3.69 0.16 -0.60
N SER A 170 -3.82 0.03 -1.91
CA SER A 170 -4.93 0.64 -2.66
C SER A 170 -5.84 -0.40 -3.30
N ARG A 171 -7.16 -0.12 -3.29
CA ARG A 171 -8.20 -0.96 -3.88
C ARG A 171 -9.12 -0.17 -4.78
N LEU A 172 -9.62 -0.83 -5.82
CA LEU A 172 -10.54 -0.27 -6.79
C LEU A 172 -11.75 -1.20 -6.93
N LYS A 173 -12.96 -0.66 -6.79
CA LYS A 173 -14.20 -1.40 -7.04
C LYS A 173 -14.72 -1.07 -8.43
N THR A 174 -14.75 -2.07 -9.30
CA THR A 174 -15.44 -2.01 -10.59
C THR A 174 -16.49 -3.13 -10.65
N ALA A 175 -16.33 -4.14 -11.51
CA ALA A 175 -17.15 -5.34 -11.52
C ALA A 175 -16.85 -6.25 -10.30
N GLU A 176 -15.59 -6.33 -9.92
CA GLU A 176 -15.14 -6.96 -8.68
C GLU A 176 -14.21 -6.01 -7.91
N LEU A 177 -13.80 -6.43 -6.71
CA LEU A 177 -12.87 -5.66 -5.90
C LEU A 177 -11.44 -6.04 -6.30
N TYR A 178 -10.67 -5.08 -6.79
CA TYR A 178 -9.29 -5.26 -7.22
C TYR A 178 -8.29 -4.58 -6.27
N LEU A 179 -7.19 -5.26 -5.97
CA LEU A 179 -6.07 -4.74 -5.18
C LEU A 179 -4.92 -4.33 -6.13
N HIS A 180 -4.48 -3.06 -6.09
CA HIS A 180 -3.48 -2.55 -7.05
C HIS A 180 -2.04 -2.77 -6.59
N ASP A 181 -1.71 -2.30 -5.38
CA ASP A 181 -0.35 -2.37 -4.83
C ASP A 181 -0.29 -3.55 -3.86
N VAL A 182 0.31 -4.66 -4.30
CA VAL A 182 0.26 -5.92 -3.56
C VAL A 182 1.65 -6.49 -3.34
N SER A 183 1.92 -6.97 -2.13
CA SER A 183 3.05 -7.87 -1.87
C SER A 183 2.61 -9.16 -1.21
N VAL A 184 3.24 -10.26 -1.60
CA VAL A 184 3.07 -11.58 -1.02
C VAL A 184 3.92 -11.69 0.24
N LEU A 185 3.32 -12.22 1.30
CA LEU A 185 4.02 -12.62 2.50
C LEU A 185 4.31 -14.12 2.40
N ALA A 186 5.55 -14.48 2.09
CA ALA A 186 5.97 -15.87 1.99
C ALA A 186 6.10 -16.52 3.37
N ASP A 187 6.47 -15.73 4.38
CA ASP A 187 6.54 -16.15 5.76
C ASP A 187 5.40 -15.48 6.56
N THR A 188 4.83 -16.23 7.49
CA THR A 188 3.77 -15.79 8.40
C THR A 188 4.30 -15.32 9.76
N LEU A 189 5.58 -15.57 10.07
CA LEU A 189 6.22 -15.06 11.29
C LEU A 189 6.06 -13.55 11.50
N PRO A 190 6.14 -12.69 10.46
CA PRO A 190 5.87 -11.27 10.63
C PRO A 190 4.48 -10.95 11.19
N LEU A 191 3.47 -11.74 10.83
CA LEU A 191 2.10 -11.57 11.31
C LEU A 191 2.02 -11.93 12.79
N LEU A 192 2.68 -13.00 13.20
CA LEU A 192 2.74 -13.40 14.60
C LEU A 192 3.41 -12.33 15.47
N LEU A 193 4.45 -11.67 14.94
CA LEU A 193 5.22 -10.67 15.69
C LEU A 193 4.53 -9.31 15.77
N LEU A 194 3.87 -8.87 14.69
CA LEU A 194 3.46 -7.48 14.53
C LEU A 194 1.99 -7.26 14.16
N ALA A 195 1.19 -8.32 13.94
CA ALA A 195 -0.22 -8.11 13.66
C ALA A 195 -0.95 -7.64 14.94
N PRO A 196 -1.90 -6.69 14.83
CA PRO A 196 -2.52 -6.05 16.00
C PRO A 196 -3.43 -6.98 16.82
N HIS A 197 -3.97 -8.05 16.22
CA HIS A 197 -4.97 -8.92 16.85
C HIS A 197 -4.60 -10.40 16.71
N VAL A 198 -3.43 -10.76 17.26
CA VAL A 198 -2.99 -12.16 17.34
C VAL A 198 -3.52 -12.78 18.64
N ASN A 199 -4.41 -13.76 18.50
CA ASN A 199 -4.92 -14.54 19.62
C ASN A 199 -4.38 -15.97 19.54
N ARG A 200 -4.01 -16.54 20.68
CA ARG A 200 -3.68 -17.97 20.78
C ARG A 200 -4.97 -18.74 21.04
N ARG A 201 -5.25 -19.78 20.26
CA ARG A 201 -6.45 -20.59 20.46
C ARG A 201 -6.35 -21.35 21.78
N GLU A 202 -7.42 -21.33 22.58
CA GLU A 202 -7.46 -22.03 23.88
C GLU A 202 -7.45 -23.55 23.74
N GLU A 203 -8.18 -24.07 22.75
CA GLU A 203 -8.28 -25.51 22.47
C GLU A 203 -7.00 -26.09 21.85
N ASP A 204 -6.25 -25.27 21.12
CA ASP A 204 -4.99 -25.66 20.49
C ASP A 204 -3.92 -24.58 20.70
N PRO A 205 -3.09 -24.70 21.74
CA PRO A 205 -2.08 -23.72 22.06
C PRO A 205 -0.94 -23.66 21.02
N ALA A 206 -0.89 -24.54 20.01
CA ALA A 206 0.05 -24.39 18.89
C ALA A 206 -0.47 -23.44 17.80
N VAL A 207 -1.75 -23.07 17.83
CA VAL A 207 -2.41 -22.28 16.78
C VAL A 207 -2.59 -20.83 17.22
N PHE A 208 -2.14 -19.92 16.34
CA PHE A 208 -2.36 -18.49 16.47
C PHE A 208 -3.32 -18.02 15.37
N GLU A 209 -4.27 -17.19 15.77
CA GLU A 209 -5.29 -16.61 14.90
C GLU A 209 -5.05 -15.11 14.78
N VAL A 210 -5.02 -14.62 13.54
CA VAL A 210 -4.95 -13.18 13.26
C VAL A 210 -6.34 -12.72 12.89
N ALA A 211 -6.99 -11.97 13.78
CA ALA A 211 -8.33 -11.45 13.57
C ALA A 211 -8.31 -10.13 12.80
N ALA A 212 -9.41 -9.84 12.09
CA ALA A 212 -9.65 -8.50 11.56
C ALA A 212 -9.80 -7.50 12.72
N PRO A 213 -9.41 -6.23 12.54
CA PRO A 213 -9.68 -5.20 13.54
C PRO A 213 -11.18 -5.15 13.85
N LEU A 214 -11.52 -5.19 15.14
CA LEU A 214 -12.88 -4.91 15.59
C LEU A 214 -13.18 -3.44 15.27
N GLN A 215 -14.35 -3.17 14.71
CA GLN A 215 -14.82 -1.80 14.55
C GLN A 215 -15.07 -1.26 15.97
N GLU A 216 -14.25 -0.31 16.43
CA GLU A 216 -14.70 0.55 17.52
C GLU A 216 -15.88 1.35 16.95
N ASP A 217 -17.05 1.20 17.55
CA ASP A 217 -18.26 1.96 17.20
C ASP A 217 -18.00 3.46 17.46
N ASP A 218 -17.36 4.14 16.52
CA ASP A 218 -17.07 5.59 16.58
C ASP A 218 -18.29 6.44 16.16
N ASP A 219 -19.48 5.84 16.04
CA ASP A 219 -20.74 6.52 15.75
C ASP A 219 -21.35 7.25 16.97
N ALA A 220 -20.62 7.38 18.08
CA ALA A 220 -21.12 7.99 19.32
C ALA A 220 -20.53 9.37 19.66
N ARG A 221 -19.69 10.00 18.81
CA ARG A 221 -19.00 11.26 19.17
C ARG A 221 -19.04 12.40 18.15
N GLU A 222 -20.06 12.47 17.29
CA GLU A 222 -20.27 13.65 16.43
C GLU A 222 -21.73 14.14 16.39
N VAL A 223 -22.36 14.43 17.53
CA VAL A 223 -23.46 15.41 17.58
C VAL A 223 -23.48 16.10 18.94
N THR A 224 -22.97 17.33 19.02
CA THR A 224 -23.53 18.49 19.77
C THR A 224 -22.50 19.62 19.86
N THR A 225 -22.14 20.23 18.73
CA THR A 225 -21.62 21.62 18.75
C THR A 225 -21.84 22.32 17.41
N VAL A 226 -23.05 22.84 17.22
CA VAL A 226 -23.33 24.05 16.43
C VAL A 226 -24.43 24.76 17.23
N GLY A 227 -24.16 25.82 17.98
CA GLY A 227 -23.71 27.09 17.45
C GLY A 227 -24.94 27.95 17.11
N SER A 228 -25.68 28.40 18.13
CA SER A 228 -26.65 29.50 17.99
C SER A 228 -26.11 30.70 18.75
N SER A 229 -25.31 31.52 18.05
CA SER A 229 -24.87 32.82 18.52
C SER A 229 -25.70 33.89 17.83
N MET A 230 -26.35 34.68 18.68
CA MET A 230 -27.03 35.96 18.44
C MET A 230 -26.45 36.82 17.31
N SER A 231 -27.34 37.36 16.49
CA SER A 231 -27.17 38.67 15.84
C SER A 231 -28.30 39.59 16.34
N LEU A 232 -27.91 40.63 17.06
CA LEU A 232 -28.72 41.79 17.42
C LEU A 232 -28.71 42.74 16.21
N GLU A 233 -29.87 43.06 15.65
CA GLU A 233 -30.06 44.30 14.91
C GLU A 233 -31.33 45.01 15.38
N THR A 234 -31.13 46.31 15.56
CA THR A 234 -31.92 47.30 16.28
C THR A 234 -33.19 47.70 15.55
N LYS A 235 -34.26 47.91 16.33
CA LYS A 235 -35.44 48.67 15.95
C LYS A 235 -35.07 50.13 15.72
N ASP A 236 -35.49 50.69 14.59
CA ASP A 236 -35.90 52.09 14.51
C ASP A 236 -37.33 52.14 13.96
N SER A 237 -38.12 53.01 14.57
CA SER A 237 -39.54 53.26 14.37
C SER A 237 -39.79 54.49 13.50
N MET A 238 -41.00 54.57 12.93
CA MET A 238 -41.66 55.78 12.36
C MET A 238 -41.09 56.25 11.00
N ASP A 239 -41.84 56.59 9.95
CA ASP A 239 -43.16 57.25 9.81
C ASP A 239 -43.85 56.92 8.45
N ASP A 240 -45.17 57.15 8.39
CA ASP A 240 -46.05 57.63 7.27
C ASP A 240 -46.09 56.90 5.90
N GLU A 241 -47.14 56.88 5.07
CA GLU A 241 -48.56 57.29 5.03
C GLU A 241 -49.16 56.65 3.73
N ASP A 242 -50.48 56.46 3.69
CA ASP A 242 -51.40 56.45 2.53
C ASP A 242 -51.20 55.50 1.30
N VAL A 243 -52.16 54.57 1.11
CA VAL A 243 -53.36 54.65 0.21
C VAL A 243 -54.11 53.32 0.24
#